data_AF-A0A1J3FJ33-F1
#
_entry.id   AF-A0A1J3FJ33-F1
#
_cell.length_a   1.000
_cell.length_b   1.000
_cell.length_c   1.000
_cell.angle_alpha   90.00
_cell.angle_beta   90.00
_cell.angle_gamma   90.00
#
_symmetry.space_group_name_H-M   'P 1'
#
loop_
_entity.id
_entity.type
_entity.pdbx_description
1 polymer ?
#
loop_
_entity_poly.entity_id
_entity_poly.type
_entity_poly.pdbx_seq_one_letter_code
_entity_poly.pdbx_strand_id
1 'polypeptide(L)'
;TMNTTPLLIVAISFLVIASNALNITEQQEYLNPHNNARSQLGVVNLVWDASVESYALQYANSRKSDCNLVHSNGPYGENLAKGSSTTFSALSAVNLWVNEKPYYNYTTNSCTGGQQCL
;
A
#
# COMPACT_ATOMS: atom_id res chain seq x y z
N THR A 1 41.78 -23.97 53.38
CA THR A 1 41.97 -23.20 52.13
C THR A 1 42.24 -24.22 51.03
N MET A 2 41.53 -24.34 49.90
CA MET A 2 40.40 -23.61 49.31
C MET A 2 39.51 -24.66 48.59
N ASN A 3 38.18 -24.49 48.67
CA ASN A 3 37.21 -25.24 47.88
C ASN A 3 37.25 -24.76 46.42
N THR A 4 37.32 -25.67 45.46
CA THR A 4 37.12 -25.37 44.03
C THR A 4 35.67 -25.61 43.66
N THR A 5 34.92 -24.53 43.45
CA THR A 5 33.59 -24.56 42.83
C THR A 5 33.72 -24.81 41.33
N PRO A 6 32.88 -25.66 40.71
CA PRO A 6 32.88 -25.83 39.27
C PRO A 6 32.26 -24.60 38.60
N LEU A 7 32.98 -24.04 37.64
CA LEU A 7 32.56 -22.90 36.82
C LEU A 7 31.35 -23.34 35.97
N LEU A 8 30.14 -22.89 36.32
CA LEU A 8 28.99 -22.97 35.42
C LEU A 8 29.29 -22.08 34.21
N ILE A 9 29.69 -22.68 33.09
CA ILE A 9 29.68 -21.99 31.80
C ILE A 9 28.21 -21.91 31.39
N VAL A 10 27.53 -20.84 31.82
CA VAL A 10 26.27 -20.43 31.22
C VAL A 10 26.61 -19.96 29.82
N ALA A 11 26.44 -20.86 28.84
CA ALA A 11 26.46 -20.48 27.44
C ALA A 11 25.25 -19.55 27.21
N ILE A 12 25.48 -18.24 27.35
CA ILE A 12 24.57 -17.21 26.88
C ILE A 12 24.60 -17.33 25.36
N SER A 13 23.71 -18.18 24.85
CA SER A 13 23.33 -18.21 23.45
C SER A 13 22.61 -16.89 23.19
N PHE A 14 23.37 -15.87 22.77
CA PHE A 14 22.81 -14.69 22.15
C PHE A 14 22.06 -15.16 20.90
N LEU A 15 20.75 -15.37 21.02
CA LEU A 15 19.86 -15.42 19.88
C LEU A 15 19.93 -14.04 19.22
N VAL A 16 20.80 -13.91 18.22
CA VAL A 16 20.75 -12.79 17.29
C VAL A 16 19.49 -13.01 16.46
N ILE A 17 18.37 -12.48 16.93
CA ILE A 17 17.18 -12.33 16.10
C ILE A 17 17.53 -11.24 15.10
N ALA A 18 18.14 -11.62 13.97
CA ALA A 18 18.24 -10.75 12.81
C ALA A 18 16.80 -10.46 12.36
N SER A 19 16.26 -9.32 12.76
CA SER A 19 15.00 -8.82 12.24
C SER A 19 15.22 -8.51 10.76
N ASN A 20 14.77 -9.40 9.88
CA ASN A 20 14.62 -9.05 8.47
C ASN A 20 13.47 -8.03 8.41
N ALA A 21 13.78 -6.75 8.48
CA ALA A 21 12.83 -5.74 8.02
C ALA A 21 12.54 -6.09 6.56
N LEU A 22 11.30 -6.47 6.26
CA LEU A 22 10.88 -6.74 4.89
C LEU A 22 11.14 -5.46 4.10
N ASN A 23 12.10 -5.51 3.18
CA ASN A 23 12.42 -4.38 2.32
C ASN A 23 11.37 -4.31 1.21
N ILE A 24 10.18 -3.84 1.57
CA ILE A 24 9.05 -3.65 0.66
C ILE A 24 9.33 -2.38 -0.14
N THR A 25 9.25 -2.47 -1.47
CA THR A 25 9.42 -1.29 -2.31
C THR A 25 8.12 -0.47 -2.34
N GLU A 26 8.21 0.83 -2.61
CA GLU A 26 7.02 1.69 -2.75
C GLU A 26 6.01 1.12 -3.78
N GLN A 27 6.51 0.56 -4.89
CA GLN A 27 5.68 -0.11 -5.89
C GLN A 27 4.87 -1.27 -5.27
N GLN A 28 5.48 -2.05 -4.39
CA GLN A 28 4.80 -3.15 -3.69
C GLN A 28 3.81 -2.64 -2.66
N GLU A 29 4.04 -1.48 -2.03
CA GLU A 29 3.07 -0.85 -1.12
C GLU A 29 1.78 -0.42 -1.83
N TYR A 30 1.85 -0.08 -3.12
CA TYR A 30 0.66 0.08 -3.95
C TYR A 30 0.11 -1.27 -4.45
N LEU A 31 0.96 -2.12 -5.04
CA LEU A 31 0.50 -3.29 -5.79
C LEU A 31 -0.09 -4.39 -4.88
N ASN A 32 0.49 -4.60 -3.70
CA ASN A 32 0.05 -5.65 -2.77
C ASN A 32 -1.39 -5.44 -2.29
N PRO A 33 -1.79 -4.28 -1.73
CA PRO A 33 -3.17 -4.08 -1.30
C PRO A 33 -4.17 -4.10 -2.46
N HIS A 34 -3.82 -3.60 -3.65
CA HIS A 34 -4.67 -3.75 -4.84
C HIS A 34 -4.90 -5.22 -5.19
N ASN A 35 -3.82 -6.00 -5.27
CA ASN A 35 -3.91 -7.43 -5.61
C ASN A 35 -4.61 -8.24 -4.52
N ASN A 36 -4.47 -7.85 -3.25
CA ASN A 36 -5.24 -8.44 -2.17
C ASN A 36 -6.75 -8.22 -2.38
N ALA A 37 -7.19 -6.98 -2.63
CA ALA A 37 -8.60 -6.68 -2.89
C ALA A 37 -9.15 -7.41 -4.14
N ARG A 38 -8.36 -7.45 -5.23
CA ARG A 38 -8.74 -8.11 -6.50
C ARG A 38 -8.88 -9.63 -6.35
N SER A 39 -7.91 -10.27 -5.70
CA SER A 39 -7.91 -11.72 -5.52
C SER A 39 -9.05 -12.23 -4.62
N GLN A 40 -9.49 -11.44 -3.64
CA GLN A 40 -10.70 -11.74 -2.85
C GLN A 40 -11.97 -11.87 -3.71
N LEU A 41 -11.96 -11.28 -4.91
CA LEU A 41 -13.07 -11.31 -5.87
C LEU A 41 -12.79 -12.20 -7.09
N GLY A 42 -11.68 -12.95 -7.09
CA GLY A 42 -11.27 -13.78 -8.22
C GLY A 42 -10.81 -12.98 -9.45
N VAL A 43 -10.50 -11.70 -9.29
CA VAL A 43 -10.01 -10.84 -10.38
C VAL A 43 -8.49 -10.98 -10.50
N VAL A 44 -7.99 -11.09 -11.73
CA VAL A 44 -6.56 -11.26 -12.02
C VAL A 44 -5.73 -10.12 -11.42
N ASN A 45 -4.61 -10.47 -10.79
CA ASN A 45 -3.68 -9.52 -10.20
C ASN A 45 -3.10 -8.54 -11.24
N LEU A 46 -2.91 -7.30 -10.82
CA LEU A 46 -2.17 -6.28 -11.54
C LEU A 46 -0.67 -6.58 -11.49
N VAL A 47 0.02 -6.08 -12.50
CA VAL A 47 1.49 -6.00 -12.57
C VAL A 47 1.89 -4.53 -12.64
N TRP A 48 3.07 -4.20 -12.13
CA TRP A 48 3.58 -2.85 -12.17
C TRP A 48 4.04 -2.47 -13.59
N ASP A 49 3.74 -1.24 -14.02
CA ASP A 49 4.19 -0.67 -15.29
C ASP A 49 4.92 0.65 -15.04
N ALA A 50 6.20 0.69 -15.42
CA ALA A 50 7.07 1.85 -15.19
C ALA A 50 6.66 3.10 -15.98
N SER A 51 5.97 2.94 -17.11
CA SER A 51 5.45 4.04 -17.92
C SER A 51 4.25 4.69 -17.22
N VAL A 52 3.37 3.87 -16.62
CA VAL A 52 2.22 4.36 -15.84
C VAL A 52 2.69 5.05 -14.55
N GLU A 53 3.69 4.49 -13.87
CA GLU A 53 4.34 5.12 -12.71
C GLU A 53 4.90 6.51 -13.07
N SER A 54 5.67 6.59 -14.16
CA SER A 54 6.26 7.86 -14.61
C SER A 54 5.19 8.90 -14.94
N TYR A 55 4.10 8.48 -15.59
CA TYR A 55 2.97 9.35 -15.88
C TYR A 55 2.28 9.85 -14.60
N ALA A 56 1.95 8.93 -13.68
CA ALA A 56 1.28 9.26 -12.41
C ALA A 56 2.13 10.20 -11.56
N LEU A 57 3.44 9.96 -11.47
CA LEU A 57 4.37 10.82 -10.74
C LEU A 57 4.46 12.22 -11.35
N GLN A 58 4.53 12.34 -12.68
CA GLN A 58 4.54 13.63 -13.36
C GLN A 58 3.23 14.39 -13.09
N TYR A 59 2.08 13.71 -13.17
CA TYR A 59 0.79 14.32 -12.93
C TYR A 59 0.64 14.78 -11.48
N ALA A 60 0.97 13.93 -10.49
CA ALA A 60 0.94 14.29 -9.08
C ALA A 60 1.82 15.51 -8.78
N ASN A 61 3.02 15.58 -9.37
CA ASN A 61 3.90 16.74 -9.25
C ASN A 61 3.31 18.02 -9.84
N SER A 62 2.48 17.94 -10.88
CA SER A 62 1.81 19.10 -11.47
C SER A 62 0.67 19.64 -10.57
N ARG A 63 0.08 18.80 -9.71
CA ARG A 63 -1.03 19.14 -8.81
C ARG A 63 -0.58 19.53 -7.40
N LYS A 64 0.68 19.32 -7.03
CA LYS A 64 1.17 19.52 -5.65
C LYS A 64 1.03 20.95 -5.10
N SER A 65 0.89 21.95 -5.98
CA SER A 65 0.73 23.36 -5.56
C SER A 65 -0.66 23.66 -5.01
N ASP A 66 -1.70 23.01 -5.52
CA ASP A 66 -3.09 23.21 -5.09
C ASP A 66 -3.69 22.00 -4.37
N CYS A 67 -3.09 20.81 -4.54
CA CYS A 67 -3.55 19.54 -3.98
C CYS A 67 -5.03 19.24 -4.27
N ASN A 68 -5.60 19.73 -5.37
CA ASN A 68 -6.97 19.37 -5.74
C ASN A 68 -7.00 18.06 -6.53
N LEU A 69 -8.01 17.23 -6.23
CA LEU A 69 -8.28 15.95 -6.87
C LEU A 69 -9.05 16.21 -8.17
N VAL A 70 -8.32 16.66 -9.20
CA VAL A 70 -8.85 16.87 -10.54
C VAL A 70 -8.24 15.81 -11.44
N HIS A 71 -9.06 15.12 -12.23
CA HIS A 71 -8.57 14.08 -13.11
C HIS A 71 -7.74 14.63 -14.28
N SER A 72 -6.70 13.87 -14.67
CA SER A 72 -5.83 14.27 -15.78
C SER A 72 -6.52 14.25 -17.14
N ASN A 73 -7.61 13.47 -17.27
CA ASN A 73 -8.24 13.12 -18.56
C ASN A 73 -7.22 12.55 -19.57
N GLY A 74 -6.20 11.87 -19.05
CA GLY A 74 -5.16 11.23 -19.84
C GLY A 74 -5.58 9.88 -20.41
N PRO A 75 -4.61 9.13 -20.98
CA PRO A 75 -4.89 7.87 -21.65
C PRO A 75 -5.09 6.68 -20.70
N TYR A 76 -4.83 6.85 -19.40
CA TYR A 76 -4.93 5.79 -18.38
C TYR A 76 -6.16 5.99 -17.49
N GLY A 77 -6.67 4.89 -16.93
CA GLY A 77 -7.56 4.97 -15.77
C GLY A 77 -6.82 5.57 -14.57
N GLU A 78 -7.53 6.27 -13.69
CA GLU A 78 -6.90 7.11 -12.68
C GLU A 78 -7.71 7.16 -11.39
N ASN A 79 -7.04 6.89 -10.26
CA ASN A 79 -7.54 7.19 -8.93
C ASN A 79 -6.64 8.25 -8.29
N LEU A 80 -7.26 9.20 -7.59
CA LEU A 80 -6.56 10.30 -6.94
C LEU A 80 -6.83 10.25 -5.43
N ALA A 81 -5.80 10.53 -4.64
CA ALA A 81 -5.93 10.63 -3.20
C ALA A 81 -5.05 11.77 -2.68
N LYS A 82 -5.50 12.38 -1.58
CA LYS A 82 -4.71 13.34 -0.80
C LYS A 82 -4.92 13.10 0.67
N GLY A 83 -3.89 13.36 1.45
CA GLY A 83 -3.96 13.36 2.91
C GLY A 83 -3.25 14.59 3.46
N SER A 84 -3.64 15.01 4.66
CA SER A 84 -2.98 16.10 5.40
C SER A 84 -1.92 15.60 6.39
N SER A 85 -1.84 14.27 6.60
CA SER A 85 -0.88 13.67 7.52
C SER A 85 0.48 13.50 6.85
N THR A 86 1.55 13.74 7.60
CA THR A 86 2.92 13.36 7.20
C THR A 86 3.11 11.85 7.07
N THR A 87 2.18 11.06 7.60
CA THR A 87 2.17 9.59 7.51
C THR A 87 1.27 9.07 6.39
N PHE A 88 0.74 9.95 5.51
CA PHE A 88 -0.06 9.51 4.39
C PHE A 88 0.79 8.70 3.41
N SER A 89 0.50 7.40 3.33
CA SER A 89 1.29 6.42 2.59
C SER A 89 0.55 5.88 1.36
N ALA A 90 1.27 5.16 0.49
CA ALA A 90 0.69 4.39 -0.61
C ALA A 90 -0.46 3.48 -0.13
N LEU A 91 -0.22 2.71 0.94
CA LEU A 91 -1.25 1.86 1.56
C LEU A 91 -2.47 2.66 2.03
N SER A 92 -2.27 3.87 2.57
CA SER A 92 -3.37 4.74 2.98
C SER A 92 -4.24 5.14 1.79
N ALA A 93 -3.62 5.50 0.65
CA ALA A 93 -4.33 5.83 -0.58
C ALA A 93 -5.13 4.63 -1.12
N VAL A 94 -4.51 3.44 -1.22
CA VAL A 94 -5.21 2.24 -1.73
C VAL A 94 -6.37 1.84 -0.81
N ASN A 95 -6.18 1.92 0.51
CA ASN A 95 -7.25 1.61 1.45
C ASN A 95 -8.42 2.61 1.36
N LEU A 96 -8.18 3.88 1.05
CA LEU A 96 -9.27 4.84 0.82
C LEU A 96 -10.17 4.36 -0.32
N TRP A 97 -9.60 3.96 -1.46
CA TRP A 97 -10.38 3.48 -2.60
C TRP A 97 -11.03 2.11 -2.33
N VAL A 98 -10.29 1.15 -1.79
CA VAL A 98 -10.83 -0.20 -1.50
C VAL A 98 -11.97 -0.15 -0.48
N ASN A 99 -11.92 0.76 0.50
CA ASN A 99 -12.96 0.92 1.51
C ASN A 99 -14.28 1.48 0.96
N GLU A 100 -14.34 1.86 -0.31
CA GLU A 100 -15.60 2.21 -0.98
C GLU A 100 -16.45 0.97 -1.34
N LYS A 101 -15.89 -0.24 -1.17
CA LYS A 101 -16.57 -1.53 -1.40
C LYS A 101 -18.01 -1.60 -0.87
N PRO A 102 -18.37 -1.12 0.34
CA PRO A 102 -19.76 -1.17 0.83
C PRO A 102 -20.75 -0.38 -0.03
N TYR A 103 -20.27 0.59 -0.81
CA TYR A 103 -21.08 1.40 -1.71
C TYR A 103 -21.17 0.83 -3.13
N TYR A 104 -20.44 -0.26 -3.44
CA TYR A 104 -20.48 -0.91 -4.74
C TYR A 104 -21.55 -2.00 -4.78
N ASN A 105 -22.51 -1.89 -5.71
CA ASN A 105 -23.50 -2.94 -5.96
C ASN A 105 -23.01 -3.84 -7.10
N TYR A 106 -22.60 -5.06 -6.72
CA TYR A 106 -22.12 -6.07 -7.67
C TYR A 106 -23.19 -6.61 -8.61
N THR A 107 -24.47 -6.57 -8.24
CA THR A 107 -25.58 -7.04 -9.09
C THR A 107 -25.86 -6.07 -10.23
N THR A 108 -25.82 -4.77 -9.96
CA THR A 108 -26.05 -3.73 -10.98
C THR A 108 -24.78 -3.21 -11.62
N ASN A 109 -23.62 -3.66 -11.13
CA ASN A 109 -22.29 -3.20 -11.54
C ASN A 109 -22.18 -1.67 -11.49
N SER A 110 -22.68 -1.08 -10.39
CA SER A 110 -22.79 0.36 -10.23
C SER A 110 -22.57 0.77 -8.78
N CYS A 111 -22.14 2.01 -8.60
CA CYS A 111 -22.04 2.62 -7.29
C CYS A 111 -23.41 3.09 -6.80
N THR A 112 -23.67 2.83 -5.53
CA THR A 112 -24.89 3.26 -4.84
C THR A 112 -24.78 4.71 -4.41
N GLY A 113 -25.92 5.37 -4.20
CA GLY A 113 -25.93 6.76 -3.69
C GLY A 113 -25.54 7.85 -4.70
N GLY A 114 -25.45 7.52 -6.00
CA GLY A 114 -25.09 8.48 -7.05
C GLY A 114 -23.63 8.95 -6.99
N GLN A 115 -22.80 8.27 -6.20
CA GLN A 115 -21.38 8.54 -6.09
C GLN A 115 -20.60 7.78 -7.16
N GLN A 116 -19.40 8.27 -7.49
CA GLN A 116 -18.41 7.45 -8.18
C GLN A 116 -17.64 6.68 -7.09
N CYS A 117 -17.60 5.36 -7.19
CA CYS A 117 -16.57 4.59 -6.52
C CYS A 117 -15.35 4.61 -7.43
N LEU A 118 -14.20 4.95 -6.87
CA LEU A 118 -12.89 5.04 -7.51
C LEU A 118 -12.21 3.66 -7.51
#